data_AF-A0A0N1HDG0-F1
#
_entry.id   AF-A0A0N1HDG0-F1
#
_cell.length_a   1.000
_cell.length_b   1.000
_cell.length_c   1.000
_cell.angle_alpha   90.00
_cell.angle_beta   90.00
_cell.angle_gamma   90.00
#
_symmetry.space_group_name_H-M   'P 1'
#
loop_
_entity.id
_entity.type
_entity.pdbx_description
1 polymer ?
#
loop_
_entity_poly.entity_id
_entity_poly.type
_entity_poly.pdbx_seq_one_letter_code
_entity_poly.pdbx_strand_id
1 'polypeptide(L)'
;MATAAFSASTSSFRASQSAPSSYNYENSHLTQLPNVNIPFEDLRKRMNDFTLRFDAFLEQGRKRVLNEHNDFKAKLSELQDENKQTRTTITTLSSQLTTQQNLLSRELAEKQEIQSSISNLETRQSSQQQQRDRLRQSIQQTQRQIENKLAAQREYAAKQDSQSALNGPELAWWETYLGLRFEGAGDESLVKVVYLFPAKTGGAKSSAAADGTREAVFELKVPDSGSQPYEVVGVKPKLDGDRVDKVVRRLNETREIGVLLKGMRVLFAEEMK
;
A
#
# COMPACT_ATOMS: atom_id res chain seq x y z
N MET A 1 7.25 -36.87 -23.26
CA MET A 1 7.34 -37.89 -24.34
C MET A 1 8.24 -37.36 -25.43
N ALA A 2 9.43 -37.94 -25.61
CA ALA A 2 10.20 -38.01 -26.85
C ALA A 2 11.53 -38.73 -26.52
N THR A 3 11.56 -40.04 -26.75
CA THR A 3 12.72 -40.92 -26.58
C THR A 3 13.60 -40.84 -27.83
N ALA A 4 14.86 -40.43 -27.69
CA ALA A 4 15.85 -40.53 -28.76
C ALA A 4 16.77 -41.73 -28.50
N ALA A 5 16.60 -42.76 -29.32
CA ALA A 5 17.42 -43.96 -29.36
C ALA A 5 18.75 -43.65 -30.07
N PHE A 6 19.87 -44.03 -29.46
CA PHE A 6 21.19 -43.96 -30.09
C PHE A 6 21.70 -45.37 -30.38
N SER A 7 21.97 -45.63 -31.66
CA SER A 7 22.35 -46.91 -32.25
C SER A 7 23.61 -47.52 -31.62
N ALA A 8 23.50 -48.77 -31.20
CA ALA A 8 24.64 -49.65 -30.94
C ALA A 8 25.13 -50.24 -32.28
N SER A 9 26.33 -49.86 -32.73
CA SER A 9 26.99 -50.50 -33.87
C SER A 9 27.58 -51.83 -33.42
N THR A 10 26.97 -52.92 -33.87
CA THR A 10 27.41 -54.30 -33.63
C THR A 10 28.54 -54.67 -34.59
N SER A 11 29.59 -55.25 -34.02
CA SER A 11 30.74 -55.82 -34.69
C SER A 11 30.36 -57.03 -35.55
N SER A 12 30.63 -56.97 -36.85
CA SER A 12 30.51 -58.12 -37.74
C SER A 12 31.87 -58.79 -37.90
N PHE A 13 32.06 -59.92 -37.22
CA PHE A 13 33.15 -60.85 -37.45
C PHE A 13 32.97 -61.50 -38.83
N ARG A 14 33.97 -61.40 -39.70
CA ARG A 14 34.04 -62.17 -40.95
C ARG A 14 35.15 -63.22 -40.83
N ALA A 15 34.78 -64.42 -40.39
CA ALA A 15 35.57 -65.63 -40.58
C ALA A 15 35.50 -66.01 -42.06
N SER A 16 36.64 -65.99 -42.76
CA SER A 16 36.73 -66.47 -44.14
C SER A 16 37.61 -67.71 -44.15
N GLN A 17 36.94 -68.82 -44.44
CA GLN A 17 37.45 -70.17 -44.47
C GLN A 17 38.49 -70.38 -45.58
N SER A 18 39.40 -71.29 -45.26
CA SER A 18 40.35 -72.00 -46.12
C SER A 18 39.75 -72.55 -47.41
N ALA A 19 40.47 -72.37 -48.52
CA ALA A 19 40.35 -73.20 -49.72
C ALA A 19 41.72 -73.86 -50.01
N PRO A 20 41.77 -75.17 -50.31
CA PRO A 20 43.01 -75.87 -50.63
C PRO A 20 43.33 -75.70 -52.12
N SER A 21 44.54 -75.26 -52.45
CA SER A 21 45.05 -75.30 -53.82
C SER A 21 45.99 -76.49 -53.97
N SER A 22 45.43 -77.59 -54.49
CA SER A 22 46.18 -78.66 -55.15
C SER A 22 46.53 -78.17 -56.55
N TYR A 23 47.82 -77.97 -56.83
CA TYR A 23 48.34 -77.95 -58.20
C TYR A 23 49.67 -78.69 -58.27
N ASN A 24 49.52 -79.94 -58.72
CA ASN A 24 50.29 -80.66 -59.73
C ASN A 24 51.82 -80.58 -59.72
N TYR A 25 52.41 -81.69 -59.26
CA TYR A 25 53.73 -82.18 -59.62
C TYR A 25 53.71 -82.70 -61.06
N GLU A 26 53.97 -81.84 -62.04
CA GLU A 26 54.21 -82.29 -63.40
C GLU A 26 54.98 -81.22 -64.18
N ASN A 27 56.28 -81.15 -63.94
CA ASN A 27 57.29 -80.94 -64.98
C ASN A 27 58.69 -80.87 -64.37
N SER A 28 59.24 -82.07 -64.16
CA SER A 28 60.65 -82.33 -63.90
C SER A 28 61.45 -82.00 -65.16
N HIS A 29 61.76 -80.73 -65.35
CA HIS A 29 62.79 -80.26 -66.28
C HIS A 29 63.90 -79.64 -65.45
N LEU A 30 64.88 -80.45 -65.05
CA LEU A 30 66.30 -80.10 -64.88
C LEU A 30 67.08 -81.27 -64.26
N THR A 31 66.92 -82.46 -64.84
CA THR A 31 67.96 -83.50 -64.82
C THR A 31 68.99 -83.19 -65.91
N GLN A 32 69.72 -82.09 -65.72
CA GLN A 32 70.97 -81.80 -66.44
C GLN A 32 71.81 -80.93 -65.51
N LEU A 33 72.48 -81.58 -64.57
CA LEU A 33 73.53 -80.95 -63.78
C LEU A 33 74.76 -80.84 -64.69
N PRO A 34 75.27 -79.62 -64.96
CA PRO A 34 76.61 -79.47 -65.52
C PRO A 34 77.57 -80.17 -64.57
N ASN A 35 78.53 -80.93 -65.09
CA ASN A 35 79.64 -81.44 -64.29
C ASN A 35 80.54 -80.26 -63.94
N VAL A 36 80.09 -79.44 -62.98
CA VAL A 36 80.91 -78.39 -62.41
C VAL A 36 81.92 -79.13 -61.55
N ASN A 37 83.18 -79.14 -61.99
CA ASN A 37 84.28 -79.40 -61.09
C ASN A 37 84.33 -78.21 -60.12
N ILE A 38 83.42 -78.22 -59.16
CA ILE A 38 83.44 -77.28 -58.07
C ILE A 38 84.57 -77.78 -57.19
N PRO A 39 85.66 -77.02 -57.00
CA PRO A 39 86.62 -77.37 -55.97
C PRO A 39 85.80 -77.44 -54.68
N PHE A 40 85.58 -78.65 -54.18
CA PHE A 40 84.58 -78.94 -53.15
C PHE A 40 84.81 -78.05 -51.92
N GLU A 41 86.06 -77.67 -51.71
CA GLU A 41 86.49 -76.76 -50.64
C GLU A 41 86.12 -75.29 -50.88
N ASP A 42 86.12 -74.79 -52.12
CA ASP A 42 85.70 -73.42 -52.43
C ASP A 42 84.16 -73.29 -52.47
N LEU A 43 83.43 -74.34 -52.88
CA LEU A 43 81.97 -74.39 -52.73
C LEU A 43 81.58 -74.41 -51.27
N ARG A 44 82.21 -75.29 -50.50
CA ARG A 44 81.94 -75.45 -49.08
C ARG A 44 82.27 -74.17 -48.34
N LYS A 45 83.34 -73.47 -48.72
CA LYS A 45 83.68 -72.13 -48.21
C LYS A 45 82.64 -71.08 -48.58
N ARG A 46 82.22 -71.01 -49.86
CA ARG A 46 81.17 -70.07 -50.29
C ARG A 46 79.80 -70.38 -49.69
N MET A 47 79.46 -71.65 -49.50
CA MET A 47 78.23 -72.07 -48.85
C MET A 47 78.29 -71.75 -47.36
N ASN A 48 79.42 -71.98 -46.68
CA ASN A 48 79.58 -71.51 -45.30
C ASN A 48 79.50 -69.98 -45.18
N ASP A 49 80.17 -69.23 -46.06
CA ASP A 49 80.10 -67.76 -46.07
C ASP A 49 78.69 -67.26 -46.41
N PHE A 50 77.99 -67.93 -47.32
CA PHE A 50 76.60 -67.63 -47.66
C PHE A 50 75.69 -67.95 -46.47
N THR A 51 75.81 -69.11 -45.84
CA THR A 51 75.05 -69.48 -44.64
C THR A 51 75.30 -68.49 -43.51
N LEU A 52 76.55 -68.08 -43.26
CA LEU A 52 76.87 -67.07 -42.25
C LEU A 52 76.24 -65.69 -42.56
N ARG A 53 76.30 -65.26 -43.83
CA ARG A 53 75.69 -63.98 -44.25
C ARG A 53 74.16 -64.05 -44.25
N PHE A 54 73.60 -65.20 -44.60
CA PHE A 54 72.17 -65.45 -44.64
C PHE A 54 71.59 -65.56 -43.23
N ASP A 55 72.29 -66.24 -42.33
CA ASP A 55 71.96 -66.30 -40.91
C ASP A 55 72.06 -64.91 -40.27
N ALA A 56 73.10 -64.13 -40.58
CA ALA A 56 73.21 -62.73 -40.13
C ALA A 56 72.08 -61.85 -40.69
N PHE A 57 71.67 -62.05 -41.95
CA PHE A 57 70.55 -61.34 -42.56
C PHE A 57 69.21 -61.74 -41.92
N LEU A 58 68.98 -63.04 -41.67
CA LEU A 58 67.79 -63.52 -40.97
C LEU A 58 67.76 -63.02 -39.52
N GLU A 59 68.90 -62.98 -38.85
CA GLU A 59 69.03 -62.43 -37.50
C GLU A 59 68.75 -60.93 -37.47
N GLN A 60 69.28 -60.18 -38.44
CA GLN A 60 69.00 -58.75 -38.60
C GLN A 60 67.53 -58.48 -38.96
N GLY A 61 66.95 -59.29 -39.86
CA GLY A 61 65.54 -59.21 -40.24
C GLY A 61 64.62 -59.54 -39.06
N ARG A 62 64.93 -60.59 -38.30
CA ARG A 62 64.20 -60.97 -37.09
C ARG A 62 64.30 -59.88 -36.02
N LYS A 63 65.50 -59.31 -35.81
CA LYS A 63 65.71 -58.20 -34.88
C LYS A 63 64.93 -56.96 -35.30
N ARG A 64 64.90 -56.64 -36.60
CA ARG A 64 64.12 -55.52 -37.15
C ARG A 64 62.62 -55.70 -36.93
N VAL A 65 62.07 -56.87 -37.28
CA VAL A 65 60.63 -57.16 -37.09
C VAL A 65 60.27 -57.12 -35.60
N LEU A 66 61.12 -57.67 -34.72
CA LEU A 66 60.88 -57.62 -33.29
C LEU A 66 60.89 -56.17 -32.76
N ASN A 67 61.82 -55.34 -33.23
CA ASN A 67 61.89 -53.92 -32.87
C ASN A 67 60.66 -53.17 -33.38
N GLU A 68 60.29 -53.32 -34.65
CA GLU A 68 59.09 -52.67 -35.24
C GLU A 68 57.81 -53.11 -34.51
N HIS A 69 57.69 -54.39 -34.14
CA HIS A 69 56.57 -54.90 -33.36
C HIS A 69 56.54 -54.32 -31.94
N ASN A 70 57.69 -54.24 -31.27
CA ASN A 70 57.79 -53.61 -29.94
C ASN A 70 57.45 -52.11 -30.01
N ASP A 71 57.95 -51.39 -31.01
CA ASP A 71 57.66 -49.98 -31.24
C ASP A 71 56.17 -49.76 -31.53
N PHE A 72 55.54 -50.62 -32.33
CA PHE A 72 54.11 -50.57 -32.59
C PHE A 72 53.30 -50.82 -31.31
N LYS A 73 53.67 -51.83 -30.53
CA LYS A 73 53.02 -52.13 -29.25
C LYS A 73 53.15 -50.97 -28.26
N ALA A 74 54.32 -50.32 -28.21
CA ALA A 74 54.53 -49.14 -27.37
C ALA A 74 53.63 -47.98 -27.80
N LYS A 75 53.58 -47.66 -29.10
CA LYS A 75 52.70 -46.61 -29.64
C LYS A 75 51.21 -46.91 -29.43
N LEU A 76 50.81 -48.17 -29.56
CA LEU A 76 49.43 -48.59 -29.30
C LEU A 76 49.07 -48.39 -27.83
N SER A 77 49.97 -48.74 -26.90
CA SER A 77 49.78 -48.49 -25.47
C SER A 77 49.66 -47.01 -25.17
N GLU A 78 50.56 -46.19 -25.74
CA GLU A 78 50.55 -44.73 -25.58
C GLU A 78 49.22 -44.12 -26.07
N LEU A 79 48.75 -44.51 -27.27
CA LEU A 79 47.45 -44.08 -27.79
C LEU A 79 46.28 -44.53 -26.93
N GLN A 80 46.33 -45.74 -26.37
CA GLN A 80 45.29 -46.23 -25.46
C GLN A 80 45.26 -45.42 -24.17
N ASP A 81 46.42 -45.09 -23.61
CA ASP A 81 46.54 -44.26 -22.42
C ASP A 81 46.08 -42.82 -22.68
N GLU A 82 46.45 -42.23 -23.82
CA GLU A 82 46.00 -40.89 -24.24
C GLU A 82 44.47 -40.86 -24.45
N ASN A 83 43.89 -41.89 -25.07
CA ASN A 83 42.44 -42.00 -25.25
C ASN A 83 41.72 -42.12 -23.90
N LYS A 84 42.25 -42.93 -22.97
CA LYS A 84 41.72 -43.04 -21.62
C LYS A 84 41.78 -41.71 -20.89
N GLN A 85 42.90 -40.98 -20.98
CA GLN A 85 43.07 -39.66 -20.37
C GLN A 85 42.15 -38.61 -20.98
N THR A 86 41.93 -38.66 -22.30
CA THR A 86 41.00 -37.76 -22.98
C THR A 86 39.58 -38.03 -22.54
N ARG A 87 39.17 -39.30 -22.40
CA ARG A 87 37.83 -39.68 -21.91
C ARG A 87 37.59 -39.24 -20.47
N THR A 88 38.56 -39.39 -19.58
CA THR A 88 38.43 -38.90 -18.19
C THR A 88 38.32 -37.39 -18.15
N THR A 89 39.09 -36.68 -18.99
CA THR A 89 38.99 -35.21 -19.13
C THR A 89 37.61 -34.80 -19.63
N ILE A 90 37.09 -35.42 -20.68
CA ILE A 90 35.74 -35.14 -21.22
C ILE A 90 34.68 -35.36 -20.15
N THR A 91 34.75 -36.48 -19.42
CA THR A 91 33.80 -36.80 -18.35
C THR A 91 33.85 -35.74 -17.24
N THR A 92 35.05 -35.33 -16.86
CA THR A 92 35.25 -34.30 -15.83
C THR A 92 34.67 -32.96 -16.26
N LEU A 93 34.96 -32.52 -17.49
CA LEU A 93 34.41 -31.29 -18.06
C LEU A 93 32.88 -31.34 -18.18
N SER A 94 32.31 -32.49 -18.57
CA SER A 94 30.85 -32.65 -18.66
C SER A 94 30.16 -32.56 -17.29
N SER A 95 30.80 -33.10 -16.25
CA SER A 95 30.33 -32.98 -14.86
C SER A 95 30.42 -31.54 -14.36
N GLN A 96 31.53 -30.85 -14.65
CA GLN A 96 31.70 -29.43 -14.32
C GLN A 96 30.65 -28.56 -15.04
N LEU A 97 30.41 -28.79 -16.34
CA LEU A 97 29.39 -28.09 -17.11
C LEU A 97 27.99 -28.27 -16.50
N THR A 98 27.65 -29.51 -16.12
CA THR A 98 26.35 -29.81 -15.49
C THR A 98 26.21 -29.10 -14.15
N THR A 99 27.28 -29.08 -13.35
CA THR A 99 27.30 -28.38 -12.06
C THR A 99 27.12 -26.87 -12.23
N GLN A 100 27.83 -26.27 -13.20
CA GLN A 100 27.70 -24.85 -13.53
C GLN A 100 26.30 -24.52 -14.05
N GLN A 101 25.71 -25.38 -14.88
CA GLN A 101 24.34 -25.21 -15.38
C GLN A 101 23.31 -25.20 -14.24
N ASN A 102 23.48 -26.09 -13.26
CA ASN A 102 22.62 -26.14 -12.07
C ASN A 102 22.81 -24.91 -11.17
N LEU A 103 24.03 -24.40 -11.06
CA LEU A 103 24.31 -23.18 -10.30
C LEU A 103 23.66 -21.96 -10.97
N LEU A 104 23.81 -21.84 -12.30
CA LEU A 104 23.20 -20.76 -13.07
C LEU A 104 21.67 -20.77 -13.00
N SER A 105 21.04 -21.95 -13.07
CA SER A 105 19.58 -22.07 -12.96
C SER A 105 19.09 -21.65 -11.57
N ARG A 106 19.84 -22.00 -10.51
CA ARG A 106 19.54 -21.59 -9.14
C ARG A 106 19.70 -20.08 -8.95
N GLU A 107 20.81 -19.50 -9.38
CA GLU A 107 21.06 -18.05 -9.32
C GLU A 107 19.97 -17.26 -10.07
N LEU A 108 19.52 -17.77 -11.23
CA LEU A 108 18.45 -17.14 -11.99
C LEU A 108 17.11 -17.18 -11.25
N ALA A 109 16.80 -18.29 -10.57
CA ALA A 109 15.60 -18.40 -9.74
C ALA A 109 15.66 -17.46 -8.52
N GLU A 110 16.80 -17.42 -7.82
CA GLU A 110 17.01 -16.52 -6.68
C GLU A 110 16.90 -15.05 -7.11
N LYS A 111 17.46 -14.69 -8.28
CA LYS A 111 17.32 -13.34 -8.85
C LYS A 111 15.86 -13.00 -9.16
N GLN A 112 15.09 -13.93 -9.72
CA GLN A 112 13.66 -13.70 -10.00
C GLN A 112 12.86 -13.50 -8.71
N GLU A 113 13.15 -14.29 -7.66
CA GLU A 113 12.51 -14.14 -6.36
C GLU A 113 12.83 -12.78 -5.74
N ILE A 114 14.10 -12.38 -5.72
CA ILE A 114 14.52 -11.07 -5.21
C ILE A 114 13.84 -9.94 -6.00
N GLN A 115 13.81 -10.02 -7.33
CA GLN A 115 13.16 -9.01 -8.16
C GLN A 115 11.66 -8.91 -7.86
N SER A 116 10.98 -10.03 -7.63
CA SER A 116 9.58 -10.04 -7.23
C SER A 116 9.38 -9.38 -5.86
N SER A 117 10.27 -9.64 -4.90
CA SER A 117 10.25 -9.02 -3.57
C SER A 117 10.45 -7.50 -3.65
N ILE A 118 11.40 -7.03 -4.47
CA ILE A 118 11.63 -5.60 -4.72
C ILE A 118 10.35 -4.96 -5.28
N SER A 119 9.74 -5.55 -6.32
CA SER A 119 8.52 -5.00 -6.92
C SER A 119 7.33 -4.92 -5.93
N ASN A 120 7.23 -5.91 -5.04
CA ASN A 120 6.22 -5.93 -3.98
C ASN A 120 6.47 -4.82 -2.95
N LEU A 121 7.72 -4.59 -2.57
CA LEU A 121 8.10 -3.52 -1.65
C LEU A 121 7.87 -2.13 -2.27
N GLU A 122 8.22 -1.93 -3.54
CA GLU A 122 7.95 -0.68 -4.27
C GLU A 122 6.45 -0.39 -4.35
N THR A 123 5.64 -1.40 -4.65
CA THR A 123 4.18 -1.27 -4.69
C THR A 123 3.62 -0.88 -3.32
N ARG A 124 4.11 -1.51 -2.25
CA ARG A 124 3.73 -1.17 -0.86
C ARG A 124 4.17 0.24 -0.47
N GLN A 125 5.38 0.64 -0.86
CA GLN A 125 5.88 1.99 -0.61
C GLN A 125 5.01 3.04 -1.32
N SER A 126 4.69 2.81 -2.60
CA SER A 126 3.81 3.68 -3.40
C SER A 126 2.41 3.79 -2.78
N SER A 127 1.80 2.68 -2.35
CA SER A 127 0.47 2.71 -1.75
C SER A 127 0.46 3.46 -0.40
N GLN A 128 1.47 3.24 0.44
CA GLN A 128 1.64 3.97 1.70
C GLN A 128 1.87 5.47 1.47
N GLN A 129 2.69 5.83 0.49
CA GLN A 129 2.93 7.20 0.09
C GLN A 129 1.63 7.89 -0.33
N GLN A 130 0.83 7.26 -1.20
CA GLN A 130 -0.48 7.78 -1.62
C GLN A 130 -1.45 7.93 -0.44
N GLN A 131 -1.49 6.96 0.48
CA GLN A 131 -2.32 7.04 1.67
C GLN A 131 -1.91 8.21 2.57
N ARG A 132 -0.61 8.40 2.78
CA ARG A 132 -0.08 9.52 3.56
C ARG A 132 -0.45 10.86 2.93
N ASP A 133 -0.32 10.99 1.62
CA ASP A 133 -0.62 12.23 0.91
C ASP A 133 -2.12 12.56 0.96
N ARG A 134 -3.00 11.54 0.82
CA ARG A 134 -4.46 11.69 1.04
C ARG A 134 -4.80 12.15 2.45
N LEU A 135 -4.18 11.54 3.47
CA LEU A 135 -4.41 11.94 4.87
C LEU A 135 -3.95 13.38 5.13
N ARG A 136 -2.80 13.78 4.59
CA ARG A 136 -2.32 15.16 4.70
C ARG A 136 -3.29 16.16 4.08
N GLN A 137 -3.84 15.86 2.90
CA GLN A 137 -4.85 16.70 2.25
C GLN A 137 -6.13 16.80 3.09
N SER A 138 -6.61 15.69 3.64
CA SER A 138 -7.79 15.66 4.52
C SER A 138 -7.59 16.49 5.80
N ILE A 139 -6.41 16.38 6.42
CA ILE A 139 -6.04 17.19 7.60
C ILE A 139 -6.06 18.67 7.25
N GLN A 140 -5.43 19.07 6.14
CA GLN A 140 -5.42 20.47 5.71
C GLN A 140 -6.82 21.00 5.41
N GLN A 141 -7.66 20.20 4.77
CA GLN A 141 -9.05 20.57 4.50
C GLN A 141 -9.85 20.76 5.80
N THR A 142 -9.69 19.84 6.75
CA THR A 142 -10.37 19.90 8.04
C THR A 142 -9.91 21.11 8.85
N GLN A 143 -8.61 21.40 8.86
CA GLN A 143 -8.05 22.59 9.53
C GLN A 143 -8.67 23.88 8.98
N ARG A 144 -8.77 24.04 7.65
CA ARG A 144 -9.45 25.20 7.04
C ARG A 144 -10.92 25.31 7.44
N GLN A 145 -11.63 24.19 7.54
CA GLN A 145 -13.03 24.19 7.99
C GLN A 145 -13.17 24.61 9.45
N ILE A 146 -12.25 24.17 10.32
CA ILE A 146 -12.20 24.57 11.72
C ILE A 146 -11.92 26.08 11.83
N GLU A 147 -10.93 26.58 11.11
CA GLU A 147 -10.58 28.01 11.09
C GLU A 147 -11.77 28.88 10.65
N ASN A 148 -12.46 28.48 9.57
CA ASN A 148 -13.64 29.18 9.09
C ASN A 148 -14.77 29.21 10.13
N LYS A 149 -15.03 28.07 10.80
CA LYS A 149 -16.07 28.01 11.85
C LYS A 149 -15.70 28.85 13.07
N LEU A 150 -14.44 28.83 13.50
CA LEU A 150 -13.95 29.65 14.61
C LEU A 150 -14.02 31.14 14.27
N ALA A 151 -13.66 31.54 13.06
CA ALA A 151 -13.77 32.92 12.61
C ALA A 151 -15.23 33.39 12.60
N ALA A 152 -16.15 32.59 12.04
CA ALA A 152 -17.57 32.90 12.03
C ALA A 152 -18.16 32.99 13.46
N GLN A 153 -17.76 32.09 14.37
CA GLN A 153 -18.19 32.14 15.76
C GLN A 153 -17.69 33.39 16.48
N ARG A 154 -16.42 33.78 16.26
CA ARG A 154 -15.87 35.02 16.82
C ARG A 154 -16.58 36.26 16.30
N GLU A 155 -16.88 36.30 15.01
CA GLU A 155 -17.64 37.41 14.42
C GLU A 155 -19.06 37.49 14.99
N TYR A 156 -19.74 36.35 15.13
CA TYR A 156 -21.06 36.27 15.75
C TYR A 156 -21.04 36.73 17.21
N ALA A 157 -20.08 36.25 17.99
CA ALA A 157 -19.90 36.67 19.38
C ALA A 157 -19.62 38.17 19.49
N ALA A 158 -18.73 38.72 18.65
CA ALA A 158 -18.45 40.15 18.63
C ALA A 158 -19.67 41.00 18.29
N LYS A 159 -20.52 40.55 17.34
CA LYS A 159 -21.79 41.22 17.02
C LYS A 159 -22.77 41.15 18.19
N GLN A 160 -22.89 39.99 18.83
CA GLN A 160 -23.76 39.81 19.99
C GLN A 160 -23.31 40.65 21.19
N ASP A 161 -22.01 40.73 21.44
CA ASP A 161 -21.41 41.55 22.50
C ASP A 161 -21.62 43.05 22.21
N SER A 162 -21.44 43.47 20.96
CA SER A 162 -21.72 44.85 20.55
C SER A 162 -23.20 45.22 20.71
N GLN A 163 -24.12 44.30 20.41
CA GLN A 163 -25.56 44.53 20.60
C GLN A 163 -25.92 44.54 22.10
N SER A 164 -25.42 43.59 22.87
CA SER A 164 -25.71 43.52 24.32
C SER A 164 -25.18 44.73 25.08
N ALA A 165 -24.03 45.28 24.66
CA ALA A 165 -23.48 46.52 25.20
C ALA A 165 -24.39 47.75 24.98
N LEU A 166 -25.19 47.77 23.90
CA LEU A 166 -26.15 48.84 23.61
C LEU A 166 -27.51 48.60 24.25
N ASN A 167 -27.96 47.34 24.32
CA ASN A 167 -29.26 46.96 24.86
C ASN A 167 -29.46 47.43 26.30
N GLY A 168 -28.44 47.32 27.17
CA GLY A 168 -28.54 47.73 28.57
C GLY A 168 -28.82 49.24 28.74
N PRO A 169 -27.97 50.13 28.20
CA PRO A 169 -28.20 51.56 28.22
C PRO A 169 -29.51 51.99 27.55
N GLU A 170 -29.87 51.39 26.41
CA GLU A 170 -31.12 51.69 25.71
C GLU A 170 -32.35 51.29 26.54
N LEU A 171 -32.34 50.08 27.13
CA LEU A 171 -33.39 49.62 28.02
C LEU A 171 -33.53 50.57 29.23
N ALA A 172 -32.42 50.91 29.87
CA ALA A 172 -32.42 51.84 31.00
C ALA A 172 -32.97 53.22 30.63
N TRP A 173 -32.66 53.71 29.43
CA TRP A 173 -33.20 54.97 28.91
C TRP A 173 -34.72 54.87 28.73
N TRP A 174 -35.23 53.81 28.09
CA TRP A 174 -36.67 53.61 27.90
C TRP A 174 -37.42 53.40 29.22
N GLU A 175 -36.86 52.62 30.14
CA GLU A 175 -37.43 52.40 31.47
C GLU A 175 -37.58 53.71 32.23
N THR A 176 -36.56 54.57 32.19
CA THR A 176 -36.58 55.89 32.82
C THR A 176 -37.55 56.85 32.11
N TYR A 177 -37.51 56.90 30.77
CA TYR A 177 -38.32 57.83 29.98
C TYR A 177 -39.82 57.51 30.05
N LEU A 178 -40.18 56.23 29.96
CA LEU A 178 -41.56 55.78 30.02
C LEU A 178 -42.04 55.59 31.46
N GLY A 179 -41.14 55.35 32.43
CA GLY A 179 -41.49 54.89 33.77
C GLY A 179 -42.14 53.51 33.73
N LEU A 180 -41.64 52.63 32.85
CA LEU A 180 -42.22 51.32 32.55
C LEU A 180 -41.11 50.29 32.34
N ARG A 181 -41.18 49.15 33.02
CA ARG A 181 -40.28 48.01 32.87
C ARG A 181 -41.07 46.75 32.49
N PHE A 182 -40.49 45.95 31.60
CA PHE A 182 -40.98 44.61 31.29
C PHE A 182 -40.11 43.57 31.98
N GLU A 183 -40.71 42.65 32.70
CA GLU A 183 -40.05 41.53 33.37
C GLU A 183 -40.58 40.21 32.81
N GLY A 184 -39.70 39.24 32.61
CA GLY A 184 -40.11 37.88 32.33
C GLY A 184 -40.71 37.25 33.59
N ALA A 185 -41.91 36.68 33.50
CA ALA A 185 -42.59 36.08 34.65
C ALA A 185 -42.21 34.59 34.87
N GLY A 186 -41.13 34.11 34.22
CA GLY A 186 -40.65 32.73 34.31
C GLY A 186 -41.36 31.73 33.40
N ASP A 187 -42.49 32.11 32.81
CA ASP A 187 -43.24 31.39 31.78
C ASP A 187 -43.13 32.16 30.45
N GLU A 188 -42.86 31.46 29.34
CA GLU A 188 -42.74 32.07 28.00
C GLU A 188 -44.04 32.77 27.55
N SER A 189 -45.18 32.34 28.09
CA SER A 189 -46.50 32.91 27.80
C SER A 189 -46.90 34.05 28.72
N LEU A 190 -46.06 34.45 29.69
CA LEU A 190 -46.42 35.43 30.71
C LEU A 190 -45.40 36.58 30.80
N VAL A 191 -45.88 37.80 30.57
CA VAL A 191 -45.09 39.03 30.65
C VAL A 191 -45.59 39.88 31.80
N LYS A 192 -44.68 40.23 32.72
CA LYS A 192 -44.98 41.12 33.83
C LYS A 192 -44.62 42.56 33.45
N VAL A 193 -45.58 43.45 33.56
CA VAL A 193 -45.45 44.87 33.19
C VAL A 193 -45.47 45.71 34.46
N VAL A 194 -44.41 46.46 34.71
CA VAL A 194 -44.19 47.24 35.93
C VAL A 194 -44.15 48.74 35.60
N TYR A 195 -45.10 49.50 36.12
CA TYR A 195 -45.09 50.96 36.10
C TYR A 195 -44.41 51.53 37.34
N LEU A 196 -43.53 52.51 37.12
CA LEU A 196 -42.84 53.27 38.15
C LEU A 196 -43.53 54.64 38.29
N PHE A 197 -44.10 54.90 39.46
CA PHE A 197 -44.73 56.17 39.81
C PHE A 197 -43.88 56.95 40.82
N PRO A 198 -43.81 58.28 40.71
CA PRO A 198 -43.09 59.10 41.68
C PRO A 198 -43.70 58.99 43.08
N ALA A 199 -42.85 59.28 44.08
CA ALA A 199 -43.25 59.35 45.49
C ALA A 199 -44.43 60.30 45.69
N LYS A 200 -45.34 59.94 46.61
CA LYS A 200 -46.43 60.85 47.02
C LYS A 200 -45.80 62.08 47.69
N THR A 201 -46.02 63.27 47.13
CA THR A 201 -45.61 64.55 47.71
C THR A 201 -46.27 64.69 49.09
N GLY A 202 -45.52 64.45 50.17
CA GLY A 202 -45.97 64.63 51.56
C GLY A 202 -45.89 63.40 52.49
N GLY A 203 -45.37 62.25 52.05
CA GLY A 203 -45.26 61.04 52.90
C GLY A 203 -43.89 60.89 53.58
N ALA A 204 -43.88 60.57 54.88
CA ALA A 204 -42.68 60.28 55.66
C ALA A 204 -41.84 59.13 55.06
N LYS A 205 -40.51 59.27 55.11
CA LYS A 205 -39.53 58.28 54.65
C LYS A 205 -39.77 56.91 55.32
N SER A 206 -40.27 55.93 54.57
CA SER A 206 -40.23 54.51 54.97
C SER A 206 -39.05 53.80 54.30
N SER A 207 -38.19 53.24 55.12
CA SER A 207 -36.88 52.66 54.84
C SER A 207 -36.92 51.24 54.28
N ALA A 208 -37.33 51.05 53.01
CA ALA A 208 -37.15 49.75 52.35
C ALA A 208 -37.06 49.76 50.80
N ALA A 209 -37.30 50.89 50.14
CA ALA A 209 -37.03 51.05 48.70
C ALA A 209 -36.05 52.22 48.55
N ALA A 210 -34.92 51.98 47.89
CA ALA A 210 -33.80 52.93 47.80
C ALA A 210 -34.11 54.20 46.98
N ASP A 211 -35.34 54.36 46.50
CA ASP A 211 -35.86 55.59 45.95
C ASP A 211 -37.36 55.59 46.25
N GLY A 212 -37.99 56.72 46.56
CA GLY A 212 -39.40 56.82 46.98
C GLY A 212 -40.44 56.41 45.90
N THR A 213 -40.03 55.65 44.90
CA THR A 213 -40.79 55.21 43.74
C THR A 213 -41.79 54.12 44.13
N ARG A 214 -43.05 54.29 43.71
CA ARG A 214 -44.13 53.33 43.94
C ARG A 214 -44.35 52.51 42.67
N GLU A 215 -44.44 51.20 42.82
CA GLU A 215 -44.61 50.29 41.69
C GLU A 215 -46.07 49.82 41.56
N ALA A 216 -46.56 49.77 40.33
CA ALA A 216 -47.82 49.11 39.97
C ALA A 216 -47.55 48.10 38.86
N VAL A 217 -48.11 46.91 38.98
CA VAL A 217 -47.76 45.74 38.19
C VAL A 217 -49.02 45.08 37.66
N PHE A 218 -48.96 44.61 36.42
CA PHE A 218 -49.90 43.60 35.94
C PHE A 218 -49.17 42.52 35.14
N GLU A 219 -49.74 41.33 35.11
CA GLU A 219 -49.23 40.17 34.39
C GLU A 219 -50.13 39.89 33.20
N LEU A 220 -49.55 39.95 32.01
CA LEU A 220 -50.20 39.74 30.73
C LEU A 220 -49.85 38.35 30.20
N LYS A 221 -50.85 37.52 29.99
CA LYS A 221 -50.72 36.28 29.26
C LYS A 221 -50.73 36.58 27.76
N VAL A 222 -49.60 36.33 27.12
CA VAL A 222 -49.40 36.46 25.68
C VAL A 222 -49.60 35.08 25.05
N PRO A 223 -50.57 34.92 24.14
CA PRO A 223 -50.82 33.63 23.53
C PRO A 223 -49.75 33.25 22.48
N ASP A 224 -49.39 31.97 22.43
CA ASP A 224 -48.44 31.41 21.46
C ASP A 224 -48.87 31.61 19.99
N SER A 225 -50.18 31.73 19.76
CA SER A 225 -50.79 31.98 18.46
C SER A 225 -51.69 33.20 18.52
N GLY A 226 -51.58 34.08 17.52
CA GLY A 226 -52.35 35.32 17.41
C GLY A 226 -53.88 35.15 17.31
N SER A 227 -54.39 33.91 17.34
CA SER A 227 -55.82 33.60 17.37
C SER A 227 -56.42 33.62 18.77
N GLN A 228 -55.64 33.37 19.82
CA GLN A 228 -56.18 33.34 21.19
C GLN A 228 -56.26 34.75 21.80
N PRO A 229 -57.16 34.99 22.78
CA PRO A 229 -57.25 36.28 23.45
C PRO A 229 -56.09 36.47 24.44
N TYR A 230 -55.63 37.71 24.56
CA TYR A 230 -54.81 38.18 25.66
C TYR A 230 -55.65 38.21 26.94
N GLU A 231 -55.01 37.89 28.06
CA GLU A 231 -55.63 37.85 29.39
C GLU A 231 -54.72 38.51 30.41
N VAL A 232 -55.29 39.25 31.37
CA VAL A 232 -54.55 39.81 32.50
C VAL A 232 -54.79 38.91 33.72
N VAL A 233 -53.74 38.23 34.17
CA VAL A 233 -53.84 37.17 35.20
C VAL A 233 -53.62 37.71 36.61
N GLY A 234 -52.74 38.72 36.74
CA GLY A 234 -52.38 39.32 38.01
C GLY A 234 -52.33 40.84 37.91
N VAL A 235 -52.76 41.54 38.96
CA VAL A 235 -52.76 43.01 39.04
C VAL A 235 -52.46 43.44 40.47
N LYS A 236 -51.53 44.38 40.65
CA LYS A 236 -51.15 44.95 41.95
C LYS A 236 -50.78 46.44 41.80
N PRO A 237 -51.40 47.39 42.51
CA PRO A 237 -52.50 47.24 43.46
C PRO A 237 -53.78 46.75 42.78
N LYS A 238 -54.75 46.27 43.57
CA LYS A 238 -56.00 45.72 43.04
C LYS A 238 -56.79 46.81 42.33
N LEU A 239 -57.06 46.61 41.04
CA LEU A 239 -57.89 47.49 40.22
C LEU A 239 -59.32 46.96 40.12
N ASP A 240 -60.23 47.81 39.68
CA ASP A 240 -61.60 47.44 39.34
C ASP A 240 -61.63 46.52 38.10
N GLY A 241 -62.18 45.32 38.27
CA GLY A 241 -62.18 44.24 37.27
C GLY A 241 -62.89 44.65 35.98
N ASP A 242 -64.05 45.31 36.09
CA ASP A 242 -64.84 45.74 34.92
C ASP A 242 -64.08 46.75 34.05
N ARG A 243 -63.26 47.58 34.68
CA ARG A 243 -62.42 48.58 33.99
C ARG A 243 -61.22 47.92 33.31
N VAL A 244 -60.59 46.94 33.97
CA VAL A 244 -59.50 46.15 33.38
C VAL A 244 -60.02 45.37 32.17
N ASP A 245 -61.15 44.68 32.31
CA ASP A 245 -61.78 43.89 31.23
C ASP A 245 -62.11 44.74 30.01
N LYS A 246 -62.55 45.98 30.21
CA LYS A 246 -62.80 46.92 29.10
C LYS A 246 -61.53 47.24 28.32
N VAL A 247 -60.39 47.39 29.00
CA VAL A 247 -59.09 47.65 28.36
C VAL A 247 -58.57 46.39 27.66
N VAL A 248 -58.68 45.22 28.30
CA VAL A 248 -58.30 43.92 27.74
C VAL A 248 -59.14 43.56 26.51
N ARG A 249 -60.45 43.83 26.54
CA ARG A 249 -61.33 43.66 25.39
C ARG A 249 -60.87 44.51 24.22
N ARG A 250 -60.52 45.77 24.46
CA ARG A 250 -59.99 46.67 23.42
C ARG A 250 -58.67 46.16 22.83
N LEU A 251 -57.77 45.62 23.66
CA LEU A 251 -56.55 44.94 23.18
C LEU A 251 -56.88 43.75 22.29
N ASN A 252 -57.86 42.93 22.66
CA ASN A 252 -58.25 41.76 21.88
C ASN A 252 -58.92 42.14 20.54
N GLU A 253 -59.62 43.27 20.50
CA GLU A 253 -60.21 43.83 19.28
C GLU A 253 -59.15 44.44 18.34
N THR A 254 -58.21 45.24 18.86
CA THR A 254 -57.24 45.97 18.03
C THR A 254 -55.91 45.25 17.81
N ARG A 255 -55.57 44.29 18.68
CA ARG A 255 -54.25 43.65 18.78
C ARG A 255 -53.10 44.66 19.00
N GLU A 256 -53.41 45.86 19.50
CA GLU A 256 -52.42 46.91 19.76
C GLU A 256 -52.03 46.97 21.24
N ILE A 257 -50.83 46.48 21.58
CA ILE A 257 -50.32 46.49 22.97
C ILE A 257 -50.21 47.90 23.56
N GLY A 258 -49.94 48.91 22.74
CA GLY A 258 -49.87 50.31 23.19
C GLY A 258 -51.17 50.82 23.80
N VAL A 259 -52.32 50.34 23.32
CA VAL A 259 -53.65 50.69 23.86
C VAL A 259 -53.85 50.11 25.25
N LEU A 260 -53.44 48.85 25.45
CA LEU A 260 -53.45 48.20 26.76
C LEU A 260 -52.57 48.99 27.75
N LEU A 261 -51.31 49.24 27.37
CA LEU A 261 -50.35 49.90 28.25
C LEU A 261 -50.87 51.28 28.68
N LYS A 262 -51.36 52.08 27.73
CA LYS A 262 -51.94 53.39 28.04
C LYS A 262 -53.18 53.28 28.93
N GLY A 263 -54.07 52.33 28.65
CA GLY A 263 -55.29 52.10 29.45
C GLY A 263 -54.97 51.70 30.89
N MET A 264 -54.12 50.68 31.07
CA MET A 264 -53.69 50.21 32.39
C MET A 264 -52.95 51.30 33.18
N ARG A 265 -52.11 52.11 32.51
CA ARG A 265 -51.44 53.24 33.17
C ARG A 265 -52.43 54.26 33.72
N VAL A 266 -53.52 54.56 33.01
CA VAL A 266 -54.57 55.48 33.50
C VAL A 266 -55.27 54.89 34.72
N LEU A 267 -55.63 53.61 34.69
CA LEU A 267 -56.25 52.93 35.83
C LEU A 267 -55.35 52.95 37.08
N PHE A 268 -54.07 52.62 36.93
CA PHE A 268 -53.11 52.69 38.03
C PHE A 268 -52.85 54.12 38.48
N ALA A 269 -52.78 55.10 37.57
CA ALA A 269 -52.58 56.50 37.95
C ALA A 269 -53.76 57.07 38.76
N GLU A 270 -54.97 56.58 38.54
CA GLU A 270 -56.13 56.96 39.34
C GLU A 270 -56.10 56.32 40.73
N GLU A 271 -55.76 55.02 40.80
CA GLU A 271 -55.65 54.29 42.06
C GLU A 271 -54.46 54.77 42.93
N MET A 272 -53.38 55.25 42.29
CA MET A 272 -52.13 55.62 42.96
C MET A 272 -52.04 57.12 43.32
N LYS A 273 -53.08 57.93 43.08
CA LYS A 273 -53.17 59.32 43.59
C LYS A 273 -53.30 59.34 45.12
#